data_AF-A0A7W5S7W0-F1
#
_entry.id   AF-A0A7W5S7W0-F1
#
_cell.length_a   1.000
_cell.length_b   1.000
_cell.length_c   1.000
_cell.angle_alpha   90.00
_cell.angle_beta   90.00
_cell.angle_gamma   90.00
#
_symmetry.space_group_name_H-M   'P 1'
#
loop_
_entity.id
_entity.type
_entity.pdbx_description
1 polymer ?
#
loop_
_entity_poly.entity_id
_entity_poly.type
_entity_poly.pdbx_seq_one_letter_code
_entity_poly.pdbx_strand_id
1 'polypeptide(L)'
;MNRTQTLSHQAAFREFARIDHWHAPHAVTLTMKQGMPVANGCRSTMAYLDEGKASQNLGHFHSVLSRKLLGKPADRFGKRLPLIPVIEGGNGKRLHYHVMIDCPRADLLSDFSNLVRDTWLRTQWGHDQIDIQPQADIGWINYISKFRDKPNYSDAVDWPNYHNPD
;
A
#
# COMPACT_ATOMS: atom_id res chain seq x y z
N MET A 1 -17.28 12.03 -15.35
CA MET A 1 -17.86 10.67 -15.28
C MET A 1 -19.29 10.77 -14.77
N ASN A 2 -20.24 10.04 -15.37
CA ASN A 2 -21.63 9.95 -14.86
C ASN A 2 -21.66 9.04 -13.62
N ARG A 3 -22.47 9.37 -12.59
CA ARG A 3 -22.67 8.59 -11.35
C ARG A 3 -22.87 7.08 -11.59
N THR A 4 -23.60 6.70 -12.65
CA THR A 4 -23.83 5.29 -13.00
C THR A 4 -22.55 4.58 -13.44
N GLN A 5 -21.66 5.27 -14.16
CA GLN A 5 -20.36 4.71 -14.55
C GLN A 5 -19.46 4.52 -13.32
N THR A 6 -19.43 5.48 -12.39
CA THR A 6 -18.64 5.36 -11.15
C THR A 6 -19.06 4.16 -10.31
N LEU A 7 -20.36 3.92 -10.15
CA LEU A 7 -20.89 2.77 -9.41
C LEU A 7 -20.52 1.43 -10.09
N SER A 8 -20.54 1.38 -11.42
CA SER A 8 -20.13 0.20 -12.19
C SER A 8 -18.65 -0.12 -12.01
N HIS A 9 -17.76 0.88 -12.11
CA HIS A 9 -16.32 0.68 -11.88
C HIS A 9 -16.01 0.27 -10.43
N GLN A 10 -16.74 0.81 -9.45
CA GLN A 10 -16.65 0.40 -8.05
C GLN A 10 -17.02 -1.07 -7.86
N ALA A 11 -18.13 -1.50 -8.45
CA ALA A 11 -18.55 -2.89 -8.38
C ALA A 11 -17.53 -3.83 -9.05
N ALA A 12 -17.05 -3.48 -10.25
CA ALA A 12 -16.06 -4.28 -10.97
C ALA A 12 -14.74 -4.41 -10.21
N PHE A 13 -14.25 -3.32 -9.61
CA PHE A 13 -13.03 -3.37 -8.80
C PHE A 13 -13.22 -4.22 -7.54
N ARG A 14 -14.37 -4.12 -6.86
CA ARG A 14 -14.62 -4.92 -5.64
C ARG A 14 -14.64 -6.41 -5.93
N GLU A 15 -15.22 -6.80 -7.07
CA GLU A 15 -15.19 -8.18 -7.54
C GLU A 15 -13.74 -8.63 -7.83
N PHE A 16 -12.96 -7.78 -8.49
CA PHE A 16 -11.55 -8.04 -8.80
C PHE A 16 -10.64 -8.07 -7.55
N ALA A 17 -10.98 -7.27 -6.53
CA ALA A 17 -10.25 -7.10 -5.27
C ALA A 17 -10.79 -8.00 -4.15
N ARG A 18 -11.47 -9.11 -4.50
CA ARG A 18 -11.94 -10.10 -3.54
C ARG A 18 -10.77 -10.67 -2.73
N ILE A 19 -11.03 -10.97 -1.47
CA ILE A 19 -10.02 -11.39 -0.49
C ILE A 19 -10.39 -12.72 0.19
N ASP A 20 -11.37 -13.45 -0.34
CA ASP A 20 -11.88 -14.69 0.30
C ASP A 20 -10.78 -15.78 0.44
N HIS A 21 -9.72 -15.69 -0.36
CA HIS A 21 -8.56 -16.58 -0.33
C HIS A 21 -7.44 -16.11 0.63
N TRP A 22 -7.58 -14.96 1.29
CA TRP A 22 -6.58 -14.41 2.20
C TRP A 22 -6.66 -15.07 3.57
N HIS A 23 -5.52 -15.18 4.27
CA HIS A 23 -5.43 -15.90 5.54
C HIS A 23 -5.73 -15.01 6.75
N ALA A 24 -5.15 -13.82 6.78
CA ALA A 24 -5.26 -12.86 7.87
C ALA A 24 -5.08 -11.42 7.34
N PRO A 25 -6.16 -10.84 6.79
CA PRO A 25 -6.11 -9.52 6.19
C PRO A 25 -5.91 -8.41 7.23
N HIS A 26 -5.12 -7.40 6.87
CA HIS A 26 -4.89 -6.21 7.66
C HIS A 26 -5.19 -4.95 6.84
N ALA A 27 -5.97 -4.05 7.43
CA ALA A 27 -6.15 -2.70 6.94
C ALA A 27 -5.01 -1.84 7.44
N VAL A 28 -4.28 -1.21 6.52
CA VAL A 28 -3.07 -0.44 6.84
C VAL A 28 -3.16 0.93 6.19
N THR A 29 -2.92 1.98 6.97
CA THR A 29 -2.74 3.34 6.46
C THR A 29 -1.29 3.76 6.65
N LEU A 30 -0.57 4.01 5.54
CA LEU A 30 0.84 4.37 5.50
C LEU A 30 0.99 5.83 5.07
N THR A 31 1.33 6.72 6.00
CA THR A 31 1.57 8.12 5.67
C THR A 31 2.97 8.33 5.11
N MET A 32 3.13 9.22 4.13
CA MET A 32 4.42 9.49 3.48
C MET A 32 5.01 10.85 3.86
N LYS A 33 6.33 10.98 3.97
CA LYS A 33 7.04 12.26 4.01
C LYS A 33 6.80 13.03 2.71
N GLN A 34 6.63 14.35 2.78
CA GLN A 34 6.36 15.18 1.59
C GLN A 34 7.64 15.79 0.97
N GLY A 35 8.69 15.90 1.77
CA GLY A 35 10.00 16.34 1.35
C GLY A 35 11.05 15.85 2.33
N MET A 36 12.27 15.62 1.84
CA MET A 36 13.39 15.22 2.67
C MET A 36 14.73 15.61 2.06
N PRO A 37 15.75 15.89 2.90
CA PRO A 37 17.09 16.10 2.41
C PRO A 37 17.64 14.80 1.83
N VAL A 38 18.24 14.87 0.65
CA VAL A 38 18.95 13.79 -0.01
C VAL A 38 20.40 14.20 -0.19
N ALA A 39 21.32 13.30 0.16
CA ALA A 39 22.74 13.54 0.03
C ALA A 39 23.13 13.60 -1.45
N ASN A 40 23.91 14.62 -1.81
CA ASN A 40 24.51 14.81 -3.13
C ASN A 40 25.98 15.20 -2.92
N GLY A 41 26.82 14.19 -2.68
CA GLY A 41 28.21 14.37 -2.26
C GLY A 41 28.30 15.07 -0.89
N CYS A 42 29.07 16.17 -0.82
CA CYS A 42 29.22 16.97 0.41
C CYS A 42 28.06 17.96 0.67
N ARG A 43 27.02 17.99 -0.18
CA ARG A 43 25.86 18.87 -0.02
C ARG A 43 24.59 18.04 0.11
N SER A 44 23.53 18.64 0.66
CA SER A 44 22.18 18.06 0.62
C SER A 44 21.28 18.92 -0.27
N THR A 45 20.40 18.26 -1.02
CA THR A 45 19.30 18.92 -1.75
C THR A 45 17.97 18.42 -1.23
N MET A 46 16.93 19.27 -1.27
CA MET A 46 15.59 18.85 -0.88
C MET A 46 14.96 18.07 -2.04
N ALA A 47 14.64 16.80 -1.82
CA ALA A 47 13.79 16.04 -2.72
C ALA A 47 12.34 16.16 -2.26
N TYR A 48 11.43 16.37 -3.20
CA TYR A 48 9.99 16.39 -2.95
C TYR A 48 9.34 15.11 -3.46
N LEU A 49 8.35 14.64 -2.71
CA LEU A 49 7.56 13.46 -3.07
C LEU A 49 6.66 13.80 -4.27
N ASP A 50 6.54 12.85 -5.18
CA ASP A 50 5.51 12.79 -6.21
C ASP A 50 4.93 11.38 -6.24
N GLU A 51 3.86 11.15 -7.01
CA GLU A 51 3.19 9.85 -7.08
C GLU A 51 4.10 8.74 -7.60
N GLY A 52 5.03 9.06 -8.51
CA GLY A 52 5.99 8.08 -9.04
C GLY A 52 6.97 7.60 -7.96
N LYS A 53 7.52 8.53 -7.17
CA LYS A 53 8.35 8.23 -6.01
C LYS A 53 7.56 7.50 -4.92
N ALA A 54 6.28 7.82 -4.77
CA ALA A 54 5.39 7.14 -3.83
C ALA A 54 5.23 5.65 -4.20
N SER A 55 4.93 5.38 -5.47
CA SER A 55 4.79 4.01 -6.00
C SER A 55 6.11 3.24 -5.90
N GLN A 56 7.25 3.85 -6.23
CA GLN A 56 8.56 3.19 -6.04
C GLN A 56 8.83 2.85 -4.57
N ASN A 57 8.49 3.75 -3.65
CA ASN A 57 8.67 3.54 -2.22
C ASN A 57 7.79 2.40 -1.70
N LEU A 58 6.53 2.34 -2.13
CA LEU A 58 5.62 1.25 -1.80
C LEU A 58 6.14 -0.09 -2.34
N GLY A 59 6.62 -0.12 -3.59
CA GLY A 59 7.21 -1.32 -4.18
C GLY A 59 8.46 -1.81 -3.43
N HIS A 60 9.30 -0.88 -2.95
CA HIS A 60 10.42 -1.21 -2.07
C HIS A 60 9.95 -1.78 -0.73
N PHE A 61 9.00 -1.11 -0.06
CA PHE A 61 8.38 -1.58 1.18
C PHE A 61 7.84 -3.01 1.02
N HIS A 62 7.04 -3.25 -0.02
CA HIS A 62 6.38 -4.53 -0.29
C HIS A 62 7.39 -5.64 -0.59
N SER A 63 8.44 -5.34 -1.35
CA SER A 63 9.54 -6.27 -1.61
C SER A 63 10.23 -6.70 -0.31
N VAL A 64 10.58 -5.74 0.54
CA VAL A 64 11.30 -6.01 1.79
C VAL A 64 10.41 -6.75 2.78
N LEU A 65 9.15 -6.36 2.94
CA LEU A 65 8.20 -7.02 3.82
C LEU A 65 7.93 -8.47 3.37
N SER A 66 7.71 -8.68 2.06
CA SER A 66 7.51 -10.01 1.50
C SER A 66 8.72 -10.91 1.75
N ARG A 67 9.94 -10.41 1.59
CA ARG A 67 11.16 -11.17 1.91
C ARG A 67 11.26 -11.54 3.39
N LYS A 68 10.89 -10.63 4.30
CA LYS A 68 10.89 -10.90 5.75
C LYS A 68 9.90 -12.01 6.13
N LEU A 69 8.71 -12.04 5.52
CA LEU A 69 7.67 -13.02 5.87
C LEU A 69 7.81 -14.35 5.12
N LEU A 70 8.12 -14.30 3.82
CA LEU A 70 8.14 -15.48 2.96
C LEU A 70 9.52 -16.13 2.89
N GLY A 71 10.59 -15.39 3.19
CA GLY A 71 11.97 -15.88 3.12
C GLY A 71 12.37 -16.33 1.72
N LYS A 72 13.00 -17.51 1.62
CA LYS A 72 13.57 -18.07 0.38
C LYS A 72 12.61 -18.06 -0.82
N PRO A 73 11.30 -18.39 -0.68
CA PRO A 73 10.34 -18.24 -1.77
C PRO A 73 10.28 -16.85 -2.42
N ALA A 74 10.33 -15.77 -1.63
CA ALA A 74 10.35 -14.41 -2.18
C ALA A 74 11.64 -14.16 -2.97
N ASP A 75 12.78 -14.62 -2.45
CA ASP A 75 14.08 -14.43 -3.10
C ASP A 75 14.24 -15.26 -4.39
N ARG A 76 13.80 -16.52 -4.38
CA ARG A 76 14.02 -17.45 -5.50
C ARG A 76 12.99 -17.35 -6.61
N PHE A 77 11.73 -17.10 -6.23
CA PHE A 77 10.59 -17.18 -7.15
C PHE A 77 9.86 -15.86 -7.31
N GLY A 78 10.36 -14.78 -6.69
CA GLY A 78 9.71 -13.47 -6.75
C GLY A 78 8.33 -13.43 -6.08
N LYS A 79 8.02 -14.37 -5.18
CA LYS A 79 6.74 -14.39 -4.46
C LYS A 79 6.58 -13.13 -3.61
N ARG A 80 5.37 -12.57 -3.61
CA ARG A 80 5.01 -11.39 -2.83
C ARG A 80 3.77 -11.68 -1.97
N LEU A 81 3.62 -10.91 -0.90
CA LEU A 81 2.40 -10.94 -0.09
C LEU A 81 1.24 -10.35 -0.91
N PRO A 82 0.01 -10.90 -0.81
CA PRO A 82 -1.16 -10.22 -1.33
C PRO A 82 -1.27 -8.79 -0.76
N LEU A 83 -1.44 -7.81 -1.65
CA LEU A 83 -1.43 -6.39 -1.36
C LEU A 83 -2.31 -5.63 -2.37
N ILE A 84 -3.30 -4.89 -1.87
CA ILE A 84 -4.18 -4.01 -2.66
C ILE A 84 -3.93 -2.57 -2.20
N PRO A 85 -3.19 -1.77 -2.99
CA PRO A 85 -2.81 -0.42 -2.61
C PRO A 85 -3.67 0.65 -3.29
N VAL A 86 -4.11 1.61 -2.48
CA VAL A 86 -4.80 2.82 -2.90
C VAL A 86 -4.01 4.03 -2.40
N ILE A 87 -3.66 4.94 -3.30
CA ILE A 87 -3.02 6.21 -2.94
C ILE A 87 -4.05 7.34 -2.88
N GLU A 88 -4.02 8.11 -1.79
CA GLU A 88 -4.83 9.31 -1.59
C GLU A 88 -3.96 10.53 -1.27
N GLY A 89 -4.54 11.72 -1.42
CA GLY A 89 -3.86 13.00 -1.26
C GLY A 89 -3.49 13.66 -2.59
N GLY A 90 -2.46 14.51 -2.58
CA GLY A 90 -2.14 15.39 -3.71
C GLY A 90 -2.90 16.72 -3.64
N ASN A 91 -2.58 17.66 -4.54
CA ASN A 91 -3.19 19.00 -4.58
C ASN A 91 -3.24 19.73 -3.22
N GLY A 92 -2.13 19.68 -2.47
CA GLY A 92 -2.01 20.31 -1.14
C GLY A 92 -2.37 19.40 0.03
N LYS A 93 -2.95 18.21 -0.21
CA LYS A 93 -3.09 17.15 0.80
C LYS A 93 -1.88 16.23 0.81
N ARG A 94 -1.55 15.73 2.00
CA ARG A 94 -0.44 14.80 2.21
C ARG A 94 -0.68 13.46 1.52
N LEU A 95 0.28 13.00 0.72
CA LEU A 95 0.21 11.65 0.14
C LEU A 95 0.29 10.57 1.23
N HIS A 96 -0.60 9.59 1.13
CA HIS A 96 -0.66 8.41 1.99
C HIS A 96 -1.31 7.25 1.25
N TYR A 97 -0.97 6.04 1.66
CA TYR A 97 -1.59 4.83 1.13
C TYR A 97 -2.60 4.27 2.12
N HIS A 98 -3.76 3.88 1.61
CA HIS A 98 -4.60 2.88 2.23
C HIS A 98 -4.33 1.53 1.55
N VAL A 99 -3.93 0.54 2.34
CA VAL A 99 -3.49 -0.76 1.87
C VAL A 99 -4.33 -1.83 2.55
N MET A 100 -4.77 -2.81 1.78
CA MET A 100 -5.17 -4.11 2.30
C MET A 100 -3.99 -5.04 2.08
N ILE A 101 -3.47 -5.71 3.12
CA ILE A 101 -2.34 -6.63 3.01
C ILE A 101 -2.57 -7.90 3.83
N ASP A 102 -2.16 -9.06 3.29
CA ASP A 102 -2.31 -10.35 3.98
C ASP A 102 -1.08 -10.73 4.80
N CYS A 103 -1.31 -11.42 5.92
CA CYS A 103 -0.28 -12.13 6.67
C CYS A 103 -0.52 -13.65 6.58
N PRO A 104 0.07 -14.35 5.59
CA PRO A 104 -0.17 -15.78 5.39
C PRO A 104 0.54 -16.69 6.42
N ARG A 105 1.24 -16.11 7.40
CA ARG A 105 2.06 -16.83 8.38
C ARG A 105 1.47 -16.68 9.77
N ALA A 106 0.76 -17.71 10.23
CA ALA A 106 0.10 -17.71 11.54
C ALA A 106 1.07 -17.44 12.71
N ASP A 107 2.31 -17.93 12.61
CA ASP A 107 3.36 -17.74 13.61
C ASP A 107 3.90 -16.29 13.70
N LEU A 108 3.63 -15.46 12.68
CA LEU A 108 4.07 -14.06 12.64
C LEU A 108 2.93 -13.07 12.87
N LEU A 109 1.69 -13.52 13.10
CA LEU A 109 0.53 -12.63 13.21
C LEU A 109 0.66 -11.62 14.34
N SER A 110 1.18 -12.03 15.50
CA SER A 110 1.41 -11.14 16.64
C SER A 110 2.43 -10.04 16.34
N ASP A 111 3.42 -10.34 15.50
CA ASP A 111 4.52 -9.44 15.18
C ASP A 111 4.29 -8.67 13.86
N PHE A 112 3.26 -9.03 13.10
CA PHE A 112 3.06 -8.51 11.75
C PHE A 112 2.93 -6.99 11.71
N SER A 113 2.19 -6.42 12.67
CA SER A 113 2.04 -4.96 12.79
C SER A 113 3.39 -4.26 13.02
N ASN A 114 4.28 -4.86 13.83
CA ASN A 114 5.61 -4.31 14.07
C ASN A 114 6.50 -4.45 12.84
N LEU A 115 6.43 -5.60 12.15
CA LEU A 115 7.15 -5.82 10.89
C LEU A 115 6.75 -4.81 9.82
N VAL A 116 5.46 -4.48 9.70
CA VAL A 116 4.95 -3.44 8.80
C VAL A 116 5.53 -2.08 9.18
N ARG A 117 5.40 -1.66 10.45
CA ARG A 117 5.91 -0.35 10.91
C ARG A 117 7.41 -0.21 10.69
N ASP A 118 8.19 -1.19 11.13
CA ASP A 118 9.66 -1.17 11.02
C ASP A 118 10.11 -1.16 9.56
N THR A 119 9.41 -1.87 8.69
CA THR A 119 9.74 -1.91 7.26
C THR A 119 9.39 -0.60 6.59
N TRP A 120 8.23 0.00 6.93
CA TRP A 120 7.80 1.28 6.38
C TRP A 120 8.75 2.42 6.77
N LEU A 121 9.10 2.51 8.06
CA LEU A 121 9.97 3.55 8.59
C LEU A 121 11.40 3.52 8.01
N ARG A 122 11.85 2.35 7.54
CA ARG A 122 13.15 2.19 6.86
C ARG A 122 13.12 2.61 5.39
N THR A 123 11.95 2.80 4.81
CA THR A 123 11.85 3.34 3.45
C THR A 123 12.19 4.83 3.44
N GLN A 124 12.66 5.32 2.29
CA GLN A 124 13.03 6.71 2.11
C GLN A 124 11.89 7.64 2.52
N TRP A 125 10.68 7.38 2.01
CA TRP A 125 9.52 8.25 2.18
C TRP A 125 8.60 7.86 3.33
N GLY A 126 8.94 6.85 4.13
CA GLY A 126 8.11 6.42 5.26
C GLY A 126 7.98 7.50 6.34
N HIS A 127 6.75 7.76 6.79
CA HIS A 127 6.43 8.58 7.95
C HIS A 127 5.93 7.71 9.12
N ASP A 128 5.99 8.24 10.34
CA ASP A 128 5.66 7.55 11.59
C ASP A 128 4.16 7.47 11.89
N GLN A 129 3.35 8.33 11.28
CA GLN A 129 1.90 8.20 11.29
C GLN A 129 1.46 6.97 10.49
N ILE A 130 1.24 5.86 11.19
CA ILE A 130 0.88 4.55 10.63
C ILE A 130 -0.30 3.99 11.44
N ASP A 131 -1.38 3.62 10.77
CA ASP A 131 -2.51 2.90 11.37
C ASP A 131 -2.57 1.48 10.82
N ILE A 132 -2.81 0.50 11.70
CA ILE A 132 -2.87 -0.93 11.32
C ILE A 132 -3.98 -1.58 12.14
N GLN A 133 -4.96 -2.13 11.44
CA GLN A 133 -6.11 -2.83 12.02
C GLN A 133 -6.10 -4.29 11.51
N PRO A 134 -5.93 -5.30 12.38
CA PRO A 134 -6.01 -6.70 12.01
C PRO A 134 -7.47 -7.12 11.75
N GLN A 135 -7.66 -8.31 11.19
CA GLN A 135 -8.99 -8.88 10.91
C GLN A 135 -9.84 -7.98 10.01
N ALA A 136 -9.19 -7.31 9.06
CA ALA A 136 -9.88 -6.48 8.10
C ALA A 136 -10.74 -7.36 7.18
N ASP A 137 -11.88 -6.82 6.77
CA ASP A 137 -12.84 -7.48 5.90
C ASP A 137 -13.06 -6.69 4.62
N ILE A 138 -14.03 -7.12 3.82
CA ILE A 138 -14.44 -6.44 2.58
C ILE A 138 -14.93 -5.00 2.84
N GLY A 139 -15.32 -4.66 4.07
CA GLY A 139 -15.65 -3.31 4.51
C GLY A 139 -14.49 -2.34 4.28
N TRP A 140 -13.25 -2.79 4.46
CA TRP A 140 -12.07 -1.97 4.15
C TRP A 140 -11.92 -1.72 2.64
N ILE A 141 -12.08 -2.75 1.80
CA ILE A 141 -12.08 -2.59 0.33
C ILE A 141 -13.19 -1.61 -0.10
N ASN A 142 -14.37 -1.69 0.52
CA ASN A 142 -15.47 -0.76 0.29
C ASN A 142 -15.14 0.67 0.73
N TYR A 143 -14.35 0.84 1.80
CA TYR A 143 -13.90 2.14 2.30
C TYR A 143 -12.86 2.75 1.36
N ILE A 144 -11.76 2.04 1.10
CA ILE A 144 -10.65 2.54 0.28
C ILE A 144 -11.09 2.76 -1.17
N SER A 145 -12.16 2.08 -1.63
CA SER A 145 -12.75 2.29 -2.96
C SER A 145 -13.69 3.50 -3.10
N LYS A 146 -13.86 4.31 -2.04
CA LYS A 146 -14.69 5.54 -2.09
C LYS A 146 -13.99 6.77 -2.68
N PHE A 147 -12.74 6.62 -3.12
CA PHE A 147 -11.90 7.54 -3.91
C PHE A 147 -12.50 8.94 -4.18
N ARG A 148 -12.35 9.85 -3.20
CA ARG A 148 -12.93 11.20 -3.27
C ARG A 148 -12.04 12.23 -3.96
N ASP A 149 -10.74 11.94 -4.05
CA ASP A 149 -9.72 12.96 -4.34
C ASP A 149 -9.10 12.88 -5.75
N LYS A 150 -9.41 11.85 -6.56
CA LYS A 150 -8.90 11.71 -7.94
C LYS A 150 -10.00 11.88 -9.01
N PRO A 151 -9.71 12.56 -10.13
CA PRO A 151 -10.69 12.79 -11.21
C PRO A 151 -11.06 11.52 -11.99
N ASN A 152 -10.18 10.52 -12.00
CA ASN A 152 -10.41 9.22 -12.63
C ASN A 152 -10.20 8.09 -11.60
N TYR A 153 -11.14 7.14 -11.62
CA TYR A 153 -11.25 6.02 -10.69
C TYR A 153 -10.02 5.11 -10.71
N SER A 154 -9.50 4.81 -11.91
CA SER A 154 -8.34 3.93 -12.09
C SER A 154 -7.06 4.49 -11.51
N ASP A 155 -6.95 5.80 -11.34
CA ASP A 155 -5.66 6.46 -11.08
C ASP A 155 -5.32 6.49 -9.58
N ALA A 156 -6.26 6.09 -8.72
CA ALA A 156 -6.06 5.97 -7.28
C ALA A 156 -5.46 4.61 -6.88
N VAL A 157 -5.65 3.58 -7.70
CA VAL A 157 -5.06 2.27 -7.45
C VAL A 157 -3.63 2.27 -7.99
N ASP A 158 -2.68 1.88 -7.15
CA ASP A 158 -1.27 1.77 -7.57
C ASP A 158 -1.05 0.41 -8.24
N TRP A 159 -1.50 0.31 -9.50
CA TRP A 159 -1.45 -0.93 -10.31
C TRP A 159 -0.07 -1.58 -10.40
N PRO A 160 1.06 -0.82 -10.52
CA PRO A 160 2.40 -1.42 -10.48
C PRO A 160 2.69 -2.24 -9.21
N ASN A 161 2.06 -1.90 -8.08
CA ASN A 161 2.25 -2.57 -6.80
C ASN A 161 1.08 -3.47 -6.41
N TYR A 162 -0.02 -3.45 -7.16
CA TYR A 162 -1.15 -4.35 -6.92
C TYR A 162 -0.72 -5.81 -7.10
N HIS A 163 -0.99 -6.63 -6.09
CA HIS A 163 -0.69 -8.05 -6.12
C HIS A 163 -1.79 -8.82 -5.37
N ASN A 164 -2.71 -9.44 -6.10
CA ASN A 164 -3.78 -10.26 -5.51
C ASN A 164 -3.89 -11.57 -6.29
N PRO A 165 -2.96 -12.52 -6.10
CA PRO A 165 -3.00 -13.81 -6.81
C PRO A 165 -4.13 -14.68 -6.25
N ASP A 166 -4.91 -15.30 -7.13
CA ASP A 166 -5.96 -16.28 -6.78
C ASP A 166 -5.42 -17.50 -6.01
#